data_AF-C8PTL2-F1
#
_entry.id   AF-C8PTL2-F1
#
_cell.length_a   1.000
_cell.length_b   1.000
_cell.length_c   1.000
_cell.angle_alpha   90.00
_cell.angle_beta   90.00
_cell.angle_gamma   90.00
#
_symmetry.space_group_name_H-M   'P 1'
#
loop_
_entity.id
_entity.type
_entity.pdbx_description
1 polymer ?
#
loop_
_entity_poly.entity_id
_entity_poly.type
_entity_poly.pdbx_seq_one_letter_code
_entity_poly.pdbx_strand_id
1 'polypeptide(L)' 'MTLYEYYMVFPDGDTQEVSNTLAIGSLYDMNGNRLMPPLPTNKMIVYQVAGKRTREERGIVTTYYILEQLDAAELRAYV' A
#
# COMPACT_ATOMS: atom_id res chain seq x y z
N MET A 1 25.05 -0.82 10.44
CA MET A 1 23.63 -0.82 10.83
C MET A 1 22.84 -0.56 9.57
N THR A 2 21.96 -1.47 9.18
CA THR A 2 21.17 -1.34 7.94
C THR A 2 19.89 -0.59 8.27
N LEU A 3 19.61 0.50 7.57
CA LEU A 3 18.35 1.26 7.70
C LEU A 3 17.30 0.63 6.79
N TYR A 4 16.03 0.61 7.21
CA TYR A 4 14.92 0.15 6.39
C TYR A 4 13.94 1.30 6.16
N GLU A 5 13.55 1.47 4.91
CA GLU A 5 12.56 2.46 4.50
C GLU A 5 11.46 1.78 3.68
N TYR A 6 10.24 2.26 3.83
CA TYR A 6 9.06 1.68 3.20
C TYR A 6 8.25 2.79 2.55
N TYR A 7 7.91 2.62 1.28
CA TYR A 7 7.16 3.61 0.52
C TYR A 7 5.96 2.99 -0.16
N MET A 8 4.81 3.65 -0.05
CA MET A 8 3.66 3.47 -0.92
C MET A 8 3.92 4.19 -2.24
N VAL A 9 3.66 3.54 -3.37
CA VAL A 9 3.71 4.13 -4.70
C VAL A 9 2.30 4.15 -5.26
N PHE A 10 1.71 5.33 -5.36
CA PHE A 10 0.35 5.53 -5.83
C PHE A 10 0.23 5.41 -7.36
N PRO A 11 -0.98 5.18 -7.92
CA PRO A 11 -1.18 5.01 -9.36
C PRO A 11 -0.73 6.21 -10.22
N ASP A 12 -0.78 7.41 -9.66
CA ASP A 12 -0.30 8.66 -10.26
C ASP A 12 1.24 8.81 -10.22
N GLY A 13 1.93 7.93 -9.50
CA GLY A 13 3.38 7.91 -9.38
C GLY A 13 3.92 8.64 -8.15
N ASP A 14 3.06 9.30 -7.35
CA ASP A 14 3.47 9.87 -6.08
C ASP A 14 3.90 8.76 -5.11
N THR A 15 4.80 9.13 -4.19
CA THR A 15 5.32 8.21 -3.18
C THR A 15 5.15 8.77 -1.79
N GLN A 16 4.72 7.93 -0.86
CA GLN A 16 4.59 8.30 0.56
C GLN A 16 5.30 7.28 1.45
N GLU A 17 6.12 7.78 2.37
CA GLU A 17 6.77 6.93 3.36
C GLU A 17 5.74 6.36 4.35
N VAL A 18 5.93 5.11 4.75
CA VAL A 18 5.15 4.43 5.77
C VAL A 18 6.06 3.82 6.82
N SER A 19 5.60 3.80 8.07
CA SER A 19 6.41 3.26 9.17
C SER A 19 6.47 1.72 9.18
N ASN A 20 5.57 1.06 8.46
CA ASN A 20 5.39 -0.39 8.52
C ASN A 20 5.45 -1.03 7.14
N THR A 21 5.88 -2.29 7.10
CA THR A 21 5.80 -3.12 5.90
C THR A 21 4.35 -3.37 5.50
N LEU A 22 4.08 -3.28 4.20
CA LEU A 22 2.77 -3.64 3.65
C LEU A 22 2.76 -5.08 3.13
N ALA A 23 1.59 -5.71 3.17
CA ALA A 23 1.37 -7.07 2.67
C ALA A 23 0.76 -7.06 1.26
N ILE A 24 1.36 -7.81 0.34
CA ILE A 24 0.84 -8.01 -1.02
C ILE A 24 -0.59 -8.56 -0.94
N GLY A 25 -1.48 -8.04 -1.77
CA GLY A 25 -2.90 -8.42 -1.84
C GLY A 25 -3.76 -7.87 -0.70
N SER A 26 -3.17 -7.25 0.33
CA SER A 26 -3.93 -6.61 1.42
C SER A 26 -4.37 -5.19 1.04
N LEU A 27 -5.42 -4.73 1.71
CA LEU A 27 -6.04 -3.43 1.51
C LEU A 27 -5.50 -2.40 2.52
N TYR A 28 -5.26 -1.19 2.04
CA TYR A 28 -4.77 -0.06 2.85
C TYR A 28 -5.47 1.24 2.47
N ASP A 29 -5.57 2.16 3.41
CA ASP A 29 -5.93 3.55 3.13
C ASP A 29 -4.73 4.36 2.61
N MET A 30 -4.94 5.63 2.26
CA MET A 30 -3.87 6.53 1.81
C MET A 30 -2.75 6.79 2.85
N ASN A 31 -3.00 6.48 4.13
CA ASN A 31 -2.06 6.71 5.23
C ASN A 31 -1.24 5.45 5.57
N GLY A 32 -1.44 4.35 4.83
CA GLY A 32 -0.78 3.08 5.12
C GLY A 32 -1.42 2.28 6.25
N ASN A 33 -2.64 2.65 6.68
CA ASN A 33 -3.38 1.84 7.65
C ASN A 33 -4.05 0.67 6.94
N ARG A 34 -3.86 -0.55 7.49
CA ARG A 34 -4.46 -1.76 6.92
C ARG A 34 -5.97 -1.74 7.13
N LEU A 35 -6.71 -1.98 6.06
CA LEU A 35 -8.16 -2.14 6.07
C LEU A 35 -8.51 -3.63 6.10
N MET A 36 -9.42 -4.00 6.99
CA MET A 36 -9.88 -5.38 7.16
C MET A 36 -11.36 -5.46 6.79
N PRO A 37 -11.74 -6.38 5.88
CA PRO A 37 -13.14 -6.65 5.60
C PRO A 37 -13.90 -7.20 6.84
N PRO A 38 -15.21 -6.96 6.97
CA PRO A 38 -16.02 -6.15 6.06
C PRO A 38 -15.71 -4.66 6.21
N LEU A 39 -15.59 -3.97 5.07
CA LEU A 39 -15.39 -2.54 5.01
C LEU A 39 -16.71 -1.82 5.32
N PRO A 40 -16.70 -0.64 5.96
CA PRO A 40 -17.93 0.05 6.34
C PRO A 40 -18.73 0.57 5.13
N THR A 41 -18.07 0.80 3.99
CA THR A 41 -18.70 1.26 2.75
C THR A 41 -17.80 0.99 1.55
N ASN A 42 -18.38 0.91 0.35
CA ASN A 42 -17.65 0.88 -0.92
C ASN A 42 -17.40 2.29 -1.50
N LYS A 43 -17.72 3.35 -0.74
CA LYS A 43 -17.50 4.76 -1.09
C LYS A 43 -16.32 5.34 -0.33
N MET A 44 -15.16 4.67 -0.39
CA MET A 44 -13.94 5.10 0.26
C MET A 44 -12.73 4.87 -0.66
N ILE A 45 -11.64 5.58 -0.39
CA ILE A 45 -10.38 5.41 -1.13
C ILE A 45 -9.62 4.24 -0.51
N VAL A 46 -9.42 3.18 -1.30
CA VAL A 46 -8.73 1.96 -0.88
C VAL A 46 -7.71 1.59 -1.92
N TYR A 47 -6.55 1.20 -1.45
CA TYR A 47 -5.47 0.70 -2.27
C TYR A 47 -5.19 -0.76 -1.95
N GLN A 48 -5.02 -1.59 -2.98
CA GLN A 48 -4.48 -2.93 -2.85
C GLN A 48 -2.98 -2.90 -3.19
N VAL A 49 -2.17 -3.61 -2.43
CA VAL A 49 -0.75 -3.79 -2.75
C VAL A 49 -0.62 -4.84 -3.86
N ALA A 50 -0.44 -4.39 -5.09
CA ALA A 50 -0.28 -5.25 -6.26
C ALA A 50 1.11 -5.92 -6.31
N GLY A 51 2.12 -5.25 -5.77
CA GLY A 51 3.48 -5.77 -5.76
C GLY A 51 4.42 -4.99 -4.85
N LYS A 52 5.68 -5.43 -4.80
CA LYS A 52 6.75 -4.70 -4.11
C LYS A 52 8.08 -4.85 -4.83
N ARG A 53 8.92 -3.82 -4.71
CA ARG A 53 10.30 -3.79 -5.20
C ARG A 53 11.21 -3.34 -4.08
N THR A 54 12.26 -4.12 -3.80
CA THR A 54 13.26 -3.75 -2.79
C THR A 54 14.58 -3.40 -3.48
N ARG A 55 15.22 -2.33 -3.01
CA ARG A 55 16.54 -1.88 -3.44
C ARG A 55 17.41 -1.70 -2.21
N GLU A 56 18.66 -2.15 -2.29
CA GLU A 56 19.67 -1.87 -1.27
C GLU A 56 20.70 -0.91 -1.85
N GLU A 57 20.95 0.20 -1.16
CA GLU A 57 21.98 1.17 -1.54
C GLU A 57 22.67 1.74 -0.30
N ARG A 58 24.00 1.62 -0.24
CA ARG A 58 24.85 2.20 0.83
C ARG A 58 24.38 1.86 2.26
N GLY A 59 23.84 0.66 2.48
CA GLY A 59 23.36 0.21 3.79
C GLY A 59 21.94 0.67 4.14
N ILE A 60 21.20 1.20 3.16
CA ILE A 60 19.77 1.49 3.27
C ILE A 60 19.02 0.50 2.38
N VAL A 61 18.04 -0.19 2.95
CA VAL A 61 17.14 -1.11 2.25
C VAL A 61 15.78 -0.44 2.11
N THR A 62 15.50 0.05 0.90
CA THR A 62 14.25 0.73 0.59
C THR A 62 13.30 -0.24 -0.12
N THR A 63 12.07 -0.37 0.38
CA THR A 63 11.02 -1.17 -0.26
C THR A 63 9.89 -0.28 -0.74
N TYR A 64 9.60 -0.35 -2.04
CA TYR A 64 8.50 0.34 -2.70
C TYR A 64 7.35 -0.64 -2.91
N TYR A 65 6.18 -0.31 -2.41
CA TYR A 65 4.94 -1.06 -2.56
C TYR A 65 4.11 -0.42 -3.67
N ILE A 66 3.90 -1.16 -4.77
CA ILE A 66 3.10 -0.69 -5.89
C ILE A 66 1.64 -0.87 -5.52
N LEU A 67 0.88 0.23 -5.57
CA LEU A 67 -0.53 0.26 -5.22
C LEU A 67 -1.42 0.38 -6.45
N GLU A 68 -2.55 -0.31 -6.40
CA GLU A 68 -3.66 -0.13 -7.30
C GLU A 68 -4.87 0.36 -6.51
N GLN A 69 -5.52 1.42 -6.99
CA GLN A 69 -6.74 1.93 -6.36
C GLN A 69 -7.92 1.07 -6.80
N LEU A 70 -8.67 0.54 -5.83
CA LEU A 70 -9.90 -0.20 -6.11
C LEU A 70 -11.05 0.77 -6.38
N ASP A 71 -11.85 0.47 -7.39
CA ASP A 71 -13.07 1.20 -7.69
C ASP A 71 -14.28 0.72 -6.84
N ALA A 72 -15.37 1.48 -6.91
CA ALA A 72 -16.56 1.21 -6.09
C ALA A 72 -17.25 -0.12 -6.41
N ALA A 73 -17.10 -0.66 -7.62
CA ALA A 73 -17.62 -1.96 -8.02
C ALA A 73 -16.75 -3.08 -7.45
N GLU A 74 -15.43 -2.96 -7.52
CA GLU A 74 -14.49 -3.91 -6.91
C GLU A 74 -14.64 -3.97 -5.38
N LEU A 75 -14.81 -2.81 -4.74
CA LEU A 75 -15.01 -2.72 -3.29
C LEU A 75 -16.29 -3.39 -2.80
N ARG A 76 -17.29 -3.65 -3.66
CA ARG A 76 -18.50 -4.39 -3.26
C ARG A 76 -18.21 -5.81 -2.79
N ALA A 77 -17.10 -6.41 -3.19
CA ALA A 77 -16.70 -7.74 -2.73
C ALA A 77 -16.25 -7.76 -1.26
N TYR A 78 -16.05 -6.59 -0.65
CA TYR A 78 -15.44 -6.45 0.67
C TYR A 78 -16.32 -5.73 1.71
N VAL A 79 -17.55 -5.34 1.35
CA VAL A 79 -18.54 -4.69 2.26
C VAL A 79 -19.55 -5.71 2.76
#